data_AF-A0A0K8VDC7-F1
#
_entry.id   AF-A0A0K8VDC7-F1
#
_cell.length_a   1.000
_cell.length_b   1.000
_cell.length_c   1.000
_cell.angle_alpha   90.00
_cell.angle_beta   90.00
_cell.angle_gamma   90.00
#
_symmetry.space_group_name_H-M   'P 1'
#
loop_
_entity.id
_entity.type
_entity.pdbx_description
1 polymer ?
#
loop_
_entity_poly.entity_id
_entity_poly.type
_entity_poly.pdbx_seq_one_letter_code
_entity_poly.pdbx_strand_id
1 'polypeptide(L)'
;MYISVEEYISVAKEKYGYNGEQALGMLFWHKHDLERAVMDLANFTPFPDEWTVEDKVLFEQAFQFHGKSFHRIRQMLPDKSIASLVKYYYSWKKTRHRQSVMDRQEKAKASKEGSENGSENGSNEESDTDDKVIIS
;
A
#
# COMPACT_ATOMS: atom_id res chain seq x y z
N MET A 1 -1.36 26.61 -30.32
CA MET A 1 -0.85 25.22 -30.31
C MET A 1 -1.86 24.44 -29.48
N TYR A 2 -2.56 23.46 -30.05
CA TYR A 2 -3.57 22.72 -29.28
C TYR A 2 -2.88 21.69 -28.42
N ILE A 3 -3.03 21.78 -27.10
CA ILE A 3 -2.59 20.73 -26.19
C ILE A 3 -3.53 19.54 -26.33
N SER A 4 -2.98 18.33 -26.42
CA SER A 4 -3.79 17.11 -26.41
C SER A 4 -4.09 16.68 -24.97
N VAL A 5 -5.14 15.86 -24.78
CA VAL A 5 -5.46 15.29 -23.45
C VAL A 5 -4.30 14.44 -22.92
N GLU A 6 -3.61 13.70 -23.79
CA GLU A 6 -2.44 12.90 -23.39
C GLU A 6 -1.29 13.78 -22.90
N GLU A 7 -1.04 14.88 -23.61
CA GLU A 7 0.00 15.84 -23.23
C GLU A 7 -0.34 16.52 -21.89
N TYR A 8 -1.60 16.92 -21.68
CA TYR A 8 -2.06 17.44 -20.39
C TYR A 8 -1.85 16.44 -19.25
N ILE A 9 -2.24 15.18 -19.43
CA ILE A 9 -2.06 14.13 -18.41
C ILE A 9 -0.57 13.92 -18.11
N SER A 10 0.27 13.92 -19.15
CA SER A 10 1.72 13.79 -18.98
C SER A 10 2.28 14.95 -18.13
N VAL A 11 1.93 16.19 -18.48
CA VAL A 11 2.34 17.38 -17.73
C VAL A 11 1.88 17.34 -16.28
N ALA A 12 0.62 16.97 -16.03
CA ALA A 12 0.05 16.86 -14.68
C ALA A 12 0.81 15.84 -13.82
N LYS A 13 1.16 14.69 -14.40
CA LYS A 13 1.89 13.62 -13.70
C LYS A 13 3.35 13.98 -13.45
N GLU A 14 4.07 14.38 -14.51
CA GLU A 14 5.52 14.54 -14.47
C GLU A 14 5.96 15.82 -13.76
N LYS A 15 5.22 16.92 -13.95
CA LYS A 15 5.59 18.22 -13.36
C LYS A 15 4.93 18.51 -12.02
N TYR A 16 3.74 17.96 -11.79
CA TYR A 16 2.91 18.34 -10.64
C TYR A 16 2.47 17.14 -9.77
N GLY A 17 2.94 15.91 -10.06
CA GLY A 17 2.72 14.74 -9.20
C GLY A 17 1.27 14.27 -9.11
N TYR A 18 0.40 14.64 -10.06
CA TYR A 18 -0.97 14.13 -10.09
C TYR A 18 -0.97 12.65 -10.45
N ASN A 19 -1.84 11.86 -9.85
CA ASN A 19 -2.23 10.57 -10.41
C ASN A 19 -3.26 10.76 -11.54
N GLY A 20 -3.52 9.69 -12.31
CA GLY A 20 -4.41 9.77 -13.47
C GLY A 20 -5.84 10.21 -13.12
N GLU A 21 -6.38 9.76 -11.99
CA GLU A 21 -7.72 10.13 -11.54
C GLU A 21 -7.80 11.60 -11.13
N GLN A 22 -6.78 12.11 -10.43
CA GLN A 22 -6.70 13.52 -10.05
C GLN A 22 -6.61 14.43 -11.29
N ALA A 23 -5.76 14.08 -12.26
CA ALA A 23 -5.60 14.85 -13.49
C ALA A 23 -6.93 14.92 -14.29
N LEU A 24 -7.63 13.79 -14.41
CA LEU A 24 -8.94 13.72 -15.05
C LEU A 24 -10.01 14.47 -14.26
N GLY A 25 -10.00 14.39 -12.93
CA GLY A 25 -10.91 15.12 -12.06
C GLY A 25 -10.77 16.64 -12.21
N MET A 26 -9.53 17.15 -12.27
CA MET A 26 -9.27 18.56 -12.56
C MET A 26 -9.77 18.97 -13.94
N LEU A 27 -9.52 18.15 -14.98
CA LEU A 27 -10.01 18.44 -16.32
C LEU A 27 -11.54 18.50 -16.38
N PHE A 28 -12.21 17.58 -15.68
CA PHE A 28 -13.67 17.57 -15.54
C PHE A 28 -14.19 18.84 -14.86
N TRP A 29 -13.52 19.29 -13.79
CA TRP A 29 -13.86 20.54 -13.09
C TRP A 29 -13.85 21.76 -14.01
N HIS A 30 -12.90 21.81 -14.95
CA HIS A 30 -12.80 22.85 -15.98
C HIS A 30 -13.68 22.60 -17.21
N LYS A 31 -14.64 21.68 -17.16
CA LYS A 31 -15.54 21.34 -18.27
C LYS A 31 -14.79 20.91 -19.53
N HIS A 32 -13.67 20.21 -19.38
CA HIS A 32 -12.79 19.75 -20.46
C HIS A 32 -12.03 20.87 -21.19
N ASP A 33 -11.95 22.06 -20.60
CA ASP A 33 -11.07 23.14 -21.05
C ASP A 33 -9.64 22.86 -20.59
N LEU A 34 -8.80 22.39 -21.51
CA LEU A 34 -7.43 22.00 -21.23
C LEU A 34 -6.54 23.19 -20.83
N GLU A 35 -6.75 24.37 -21.41
CA GLU A 35 -5.92 25.54 -21.08
C GLU A 35 -6.16 25.98 -19.64
N ARG A 36 -7.43 26.06 -19.22
CA ARG A 36 -7.76 26.40 -17.83
C ARG A 36 -7.24 25.34 -16.86
N ALA A 37 -7.41 24.06 -17.17
CA ALA A 37 -6.91 22.99 -16.33
C ALA A 37 -5.39 23.04 -16.16
N VAL A 38 -4.63 23.31 -17.23
CA VAL A 38 -3.16 23.46 -17.16
C VAL A 38 -2.75 24.61 -16.24
N MET A 39 -3.43 25.75 -16.33
CA MET A 39 -3.10 26.92 -15.51
C MET A 39 -3.29 26.67 -14.02
N ASP A 40 -4.28 25.83 -13.66
CA ASP A 40 -4.61 25.52 -12.27
C ASP A 40 -3.87 24.32 -11.70
N LEU A 41 -3.10 23.57 -12.50
CA LEU A 41 -2.30 22.43 -12.04
C LEU A 41 -1.38 22.80 -10.86
N ALA A 42 -0.70 23.93 -10.94
CA ALA A 42 0.20 24.40 -9.90
C ALA A 42 -0.55 24.76 -8.60
N ASN A 43 -1.75 25.34 -8.74
CA ASN A 43 -2.56 25.83 -7.63
C ASN A 43 -3.17 24.70 -6.78
N PHE A 44 -3.44 23.56 -7.40
CA PHE A 44 -4.03 22.39 -6.72
C PHE A 44 -3.08 21.20 -6.67
N THR A 45 -1.77 21.43 -6.81
CA THR A 45 -0.74 20.39 -6.73
C THR A 45 -1.03 19.51 -5.50
N PRO A 46 -1.48 18.26 -5.69
CA PRO A 46 -1.91 17.44 -4.59
C PRO A 46 -0.71 17.20 -3.69
N PHE A 47 -0.94 17.29 -2.37
CA PHE A 47 0.05 16.75 -1.46
C PHE A 47 0.17 15.25 -1.77
N PRO A 48 1.39 14.74 -2.03
CA PRO A 48 1.55 13.36 -2.43
C PRO A 48 0.98 12.46 -1.35
N ASP A 49 -0.11 11.75 -1.65
CA ASP A 49 -0.64 10.67 -0.82
C ASP A 49 0.19 9.40 -1.05
N GLU A 50 1.51 9.57 -1.03
CA GLU A 50 2.44 8.55 -1.46
C GLU A 50 3.23 8.06 -0.26
N TRP A 51 2.89 6.82 0.10
CA TRP A 51 3.84 5.90 0.70
C TRP A 51 5.19 6.05 0.01
N THR A 52 6.12 6.70 0.70
CA THR A 52 7.47 6.87 0.18
C THR A 52 8.17 5.51 0.09
N VAL A 53 9.30 5.45 -0.61
CA VAL A 53 10.08 4.21 -0.66
C VAL A 53 10.48 3.79 0.75
N GLU A 54 10.82 4.75 1.61
CA GLU A 54 11.15 4.57 3.01
C GLU A 54 9.96 4.04 3.81
N ASP A 55 8.77 4.61 3.65
CA ASP A 55 7.55 4.12 4.31
C ASP A 55 7.29 2.65 3.95
N LYS A 56 7.45 2.29 2.67
CA LYS A 56 7.21 0.93 2.17
C LYS A 56 8.19 -0.06 2.80
N VAL A 57 9.47 0.30 2.88
CA VAL A 57 10.51 -0.52 3.53
C VAL A 57 10.22 -0.67 5.03
N LEU A 58 9.87 0.43 5.72
CA LEU A 58 9.51 0.40 7.13
C LEU A 58 8.29 -0.50 7.39
N PHE A 59 7.28 -0.46 6.52
CA PHE A 59 6.13 -1.36 6.63
C PHE A 59 6.53 -2.82 6.46
N GLU A 60 7.36 -3.15 5.47
CA GLU A 60 7.80 -4.52 5.24
C GLU A 60 8.59 -5.09 6.42
N GLN A 61 9.51 -4.30 6.97
CA GLN A 61 10.26 -4.66 8.16
C GLN A 61 9.34 -4.83 9.36
N ALA A 62 8.50 -3.83 9.66
CA ALA A 62 7.56 -3.89 10.76
C ALA A 62 6.61 -5.09 10.66
N PHE A 63 6.12 -5.40 9.46
CA PHE A 63 5.26 -6.56 9.21
C PHE A 63 6.01 -7.89 9.38
N GLN A 64 7.29 -7.96 9.03
CA GLN A 64 8.12 -9.16 9.23
C GLN A 64 8.25 -9.51 10.73
N PHE A 65 8.38 -8.52 11.61
CA PHE A 65 8.50 -8.74 13.06
C PHE A 65 7.16 -8.86 13.78
N HIS A 66 6.13 -8.11 13.35
CA HIS A 66 4.88 -7.97 14.11
C HIS A 66 3.64 -8.57 13.42
N GLY A 67 3.78 -9.10 12.20
CA GLY A 67 2.67 -9.66 11.43
C GLY A 67 1.55 -8.64 11.22
N LYS A 68 0.29 -9.06 11.37
CA LYS A 68 -0.89 -8.20 11.19
C LYS A 68 -1.21 -7.29 12.39
N SER A 69 -0.27 -7.14 13.34
CA SER A 69 -0.45 -6.21 14.45
C SER A 69 -0.25 -4.76 13.96
N PHE A 70 -1.28 -4.18 13.33
CA PHE A 70 -1.20 -2.83 12.76
C PHE A 70 -0.95 -1.74 13.80
N HIS A 71 -1.37 -1.96 15.04
CA HIS A 71 -1.04 -1.07 16.16
C HIS A 71 0.46 -1.08 16.47
N ARG A 72 1.14 -2.22 16.34
CA ARG A 72 2.60 -2.31 16.47
C ARG A 72 3.32 -1.75 15.25
N ILE A 73 2.84 -2.03 14.05
CA ILE A 73 3.40 -1.45 12.81
C ILE A 73 3.34 0.08 12.85
N ARG A 74 2.25 0.67 13.36
CA ARG A 74 2.12 2.12 13.52
C ARG A 74 3.20 2.73 14.43
N GLN A 75 3.78 1.98 15.35
CA GLN A 75 4.88 2.51 16.18
C GLN A 75 6.12 2.83 15.33
N MET A 76 6.31 2.15 14.19
CA MET A 76 7.36 2.43 13.21
C MET A 76 6.92 3.41 12.12
N LEU A 77 5.61 3.62 11.95
CA LEU A 77 5.00 4.51 10.97
C LEU A 77 3.94 5.40 11.66
N PRO A 78 4.34 6.32 12.55
CA PRO A 78 3.40 7.07 13.39
C PRO A 78 2.45 7.96 12.59
N ASP A 79 2.92 8.46 11.44
CA ASP A 79 2.19 9.36 10.54
C ASP A 79 1.17 8.62 9.65
N LYS A 80 1.22 7.28 9.62
CA LYS A 80 0.28 6.47 8.86
C LYS A 80 -0.85 6.00 9.78
N SER A 81 -2.08 6.38 9.45
CA SER A 81 -3.26 5.91 10.17
C SER A 81 -3.44 4.39 10.01
N ILE A 82 -4.11 3.74 10.97
CA ILE A 82 -4.41 2.30 10.89
C ILE A 82 -5.14 1.98 9.57
N ALA A 83 -6.09 2.82 9.15
CA ALA A 83 -6.79 2.65 7.88
C ALA A 83 -5.84 2.70 6.66
N SER A 84 -4.85 3.59 6.67
CA SER A 84 -3.83 3.67 5.62
C SER A 84 -2.92 2.43 5.61
N LEU A 85 -2.47 1.96 6.78
CA LEU A 85 -1.68 0.74 6.92
C LEU A 85 -2.43 -0.50 6.40
N VAL A 86 -3.71 -0.62 6.76
CA VAL A 86 -4.56 -1.72 6.30
C VAL A 86 -4.77 -1.63 4.79
N LYS A 87 -5.11 -0.45 4.24
CA LYS A 87 -5.25 -0.26 2.79
C LYS A 87 -3.98 -0.67 2.05
N TYR A 88 -2.82 -0.21 2.53
CA TYR A 88 -1.52 -0.55 1.95
C TYR A 88 -1.26 -2.06 1.98
N TYR A 89 -1.53 -2.75 3.09
CA TYR A 89 -1.39 -4.20 3.21
C TYR A 89 -2.13 -4.96 2.10
N TYR A 90 -3.39 -4.60 1.82
CA TYR A 90 -4.18 -5.28 0.79
C TYR A 90 -3.67 -5.01 -0.63
N SER A 91 -3.15 -3.81 -0.89
CA SER A 91 -2.50 -3.47 -2.15
C SER A 91 -1.17 -4.23 -2.32
N TRP A 92 -0.30 -4.21 -1.30
CA TRP A 92 1.02 -4.82 -1.29
C TRP A 92 1.00 -6.36 -1.35
N LYS A 93 0.12 -7.01 -0.58
CA LYS A 93 0.06 -8.48 -0.57
C LYS A 93 -0.36 -9.07 -1.92
N LYS A 94 -1.17 -8.32 -2.69
CA LYS A 94 -1.68 -8.73 -4.01
C LYS A 94 -0.56 -8.77 -5.05
N THR A 95 0.44 -7.90 -4.93
CA THR A 95 1.65 -7.89 -5.77
C THR A 95 2.75 -8.82 -5.24
N ARG A 96 2.85 -9.04 -3.93
CA ARG A 96 3.85 -9.96 -3.33
C ARG A 96 3.70 -11.42 -3.80
N HIS A 97 2.48 -11.92 -4.00
CA HIS A 97 2.27 -13.28 -4.54
C HIS A 97 2.67 -13.47 -6.01
N ARG A 98 3.01 -12.38 -6.72
CA ARG A 98 3.50 -12.43 -8.11
C ARG A 98 5.02 -12.39 -8.23
N GLN A 99 5.77 -12.29 -7.12
CA GLN A 99 7.22 -12.39 -7.14
C GLN A 99 7.63 -13.89 -7.09
N SER A 100 8.22 -14.33 -8.21
CA SER A 100 8.69 -15.66 -8.64
C SER A 100 9.11 -16.71 -7.58
N VAL A 101 8.89 -17.98 -7.95
CA VAL A 101 9.25 -19.27 -7.32
C VAL A 101 10.73 -19.47 -6.92
N MET A 102 11.63 -18.54 -7.25
CA MET A 102 13.07 -18.67 -6.99
C MET A 102 13.45 -18.50 -5.50
N ASP A 103 12.63 -17.81 -4.71
CA ASP A 103 12.85 -17.62 -3.26
C ASP A 103 12.72 -18.94 -2.45
N ARG A 104 12.05 -19.95 -3.01
CA ARG A 104 11.87 -21.25 -2.34
C ARG A 104 13.15 -22.07 -2.22
N GLN A 105 14.15 -21.82 -3.06
CA GLN A 105 15.32 -22.70 -3.19
C GLN A 105 16.48 -22.33 -2.26
N GLU A 106 16.51 -21.12 -1.71
CA GLU A 106 17.54 -20.70 -0.75
C GLU A 106 17.28 -21.26 0.66
N LYS A 107 16.01 -21.42 1.07
CA LYS A 107 15.67 -22.05 2.35
C LYS A 107 15.88 -23.56 2.40
N ALA A 108 15.83 -24.25 1.24
CA ALA A 108 16.03 -25.70 1.18
C ALA A 108 17.50 -26.13 1.33
N LYS A 109 18.46 -25.21 1.16
CA LYS A 109 19.89 -25.48 1.37
C LYS A 109 20.38 -25.14 2.77
N ALA A 110 19.70 -24.23 3.48
CA ALA A 110 20.02 -23.89 4.87
C ALA A 110 19.46 -24.89 5.90
N SER A 111 18.50 -25.75 5.51
CA SER A 111 17.84 -26.70 6.41
C SER A 111 18.52 -28.07 6.52
N LYS A 112 19.76 -28.24 6.03
CA LYS A 112 20.46 -29.55 6.07
C LYS A 112 21.67 -29.61 7.01
N GLU A 113 22.04 -28.53 7.69
CA GLU A 113 23.13 -28.52 8.66
C GLU A 113 22.72 -27.78 9.95
N GLY A 114 22.34 -28.52 11.00
CA GLY A 114 22.13 -27.96 12.34
C GLY A 114 21.06 -28.68 13.17
N SER A 115 21.48 -29.71 13.93
CA SER A 115 20.67 -30.48 14.89
C SER A 115 20.54 -29.77 16.24
N GLU A 116 19.38 -29.96 16.89
CA GLU A 116 19.07 -29.92 18.34
C GLU A 116 19.27 -28.65 19.18
N ASN A 117 18.18 -27.96 19.58
CA ASN A 117 17.69 -27.94 20.98
C ASN A 117 16.38 -27.12 21.18
N GLY A 118 15.38 -27.75 21.82
CA GLY A 118 14.37 -27.24 22.78
C GLY A 118 13.60 -25.92 22.60
N SER A 119 12.28 -26.01 22.35
CA SER A 119 11.22 -25.76 23.36
C SER A 119 9.84 -25.66 22.71
N GLU A 120 8.98 -26.62 23.05
CA GLU A 120 7.53 -26.50 22.96
C GLU A 120 7.06 -25.36 23.86
N ASN A 121 6.28 -24.42 23.31
CA ASN A 121 5.22 -23.80 24.08
C ASN A 121 4.08 -23.40 23.13
N GLY A 122 3.06 -24.24 23.12
CA GLY A 122 1.76 -23.91 22.54
C GLY A 122 0.97 -22.97 23.46
N SER A 123 0.04 -22.24 22.85
CA SER A 123 -1.23 -21.77 23.42
C SER A 123 -2.02 -21.23 22.22
N ASN A 124 -2.76 -22.09 21.52
CA ASN A 124 -4.18 -22.43 21.71
C ASN A 124 -5.19 -21.33 21.35
N GLU A 125 -6.24 -21.83 20.71
CA GLU A 125 -7.38 -21.23 20.03
C GLU A 125 -8.35 -20.46 20.93
N GLU A 126 -9.04 -19.47 20.36
CA GLU A 126 -10.45 -19.12 20.65
C GLU A 126 -11.10 -18.86 19.28
N SER A 127 -11.84 -19.81 18.71
CA SER A 127 -13.28 -20.09 18.89
C SER A 127 -14.17 -18.90 18.53
N ASP A 128 -14.51 -18.77 17.25
CA ASP A 128 -15.64 -17.94 16.82
C ASP A 128 -16.89 -18.82 16.89
N THR A 129 -17.73 -18.56 17.89
CA THR A 129 -19.03 -19.21 18.08
C THR A 129 -20.05 -18.39 17.31
N ASP A 130 -20.61 -18.95 16.23
CA ASP A 130 -21.73 -18.33 15.52
C ASP A 130 -22.99 -18.30 16.42
N ASP A 131 -23.20 -17.18 17.11
CA ASP A 131 -24.47 -16.85 17.75
C ASP A 131 -25.54 -16.59 16.68
N LYS A 132 -26.30 -17.64 16.37
CA LYS A 132 -27.51 -17.55 15.56
C LYS A 132 -28.65 -16.91 16.37
N VAL A 133 -28.77 -15.60 16.21
CA VAL A 133 -30.00 -14.79 16.12
C VAL A 133 -31.15 -15.20 17.06
N ILE A 134 -31.34 -14.42 18.13
CA ILE A 134 -32.64 -14.31 18.82
C ILE A 134 -33.64 -13.65 17.85
N ILE A 135 -34.68 -14.39 17.47
CA ILE A 135 -35.91 -13.82 16.92
C ILE A 135 -37.08 -14.35 17.75
N SER A 136 -37.67 -13.42 18.51
CA SER A 136 -39.04 -13.37 19.10
C SER A 136 -39.61 -14.64 19.73
#